data_AF-A0A952DNH9-F1
#
_entry.id   AF-A0A952DNH9-F1
#
_cell.length_a   1.000
_cell.length_b   1.000
_cell.length_c   1.000
_cell.angle_alpha   90.00
_cell.angle_beta   90.00
_cell.angle_gamma   90.00
#
_symmetry.space_group_name_H-M   'P 1'
#
loop_
_entity.id
_entity.type
_entity.pdbx_description
1 polymer ?
#
loop_
_entity_poly.entity_id
_entity_poly.type
_entity_poly.pdbx_seq_one_letter_code
_entity_poly.pdbx_strand_id
1 'polypeptide(L)' 'MVELAEDIFLKPVRIGMPGYTGGLADVVRSPRYSTAVGLLEEARLQRLRGRKVAEQSGSFKETLRRMREWFLGNF' A
#
# COMPACT_ATOMS: atom_id res chain seq x y z
N MET A 1 -13.97 4.66 27.25
CA MET A 1 -13.22 5.46 26.24
C MET A 1 -14.00 5.65 24.96
N VAL A 2 -14.59 4.60 24.36
CA VAL A 2 -15.45 4.76 23.17
C VAL A 2 -16.69 5.59 23.50
N GLU A 3 -17.43 5.24 24.55
CA GLU A 3 -18.62 5.98 25.02
C GLU A 3 -18.34 7.47 25.21
N LEU A 4 -17.27 7.83 25.92
CA LEU A 4 -16.85 9.22 26.10
C LEU A 4 -16.59 9.94 24.77
N ALA A 5 -15.98 9.27 23.80
CA ALA A 5 -15.74 9.86 22.49
C ALA A 5 -17.06 10.05 21.73
N GLU A 6 -18.02 9.13 21.84
CA GLU A 6 -19.34 9.28 21.25
C GLU A 6 -20.11 10.46 21.86
N ASP A 7 -20.05 10.60 23.19
CA ASP A 7 -20.66 11.71 23.92
C ASP A 7 -20.07 13.08 23.50
N ILE A 8 -18.75 13.16 23.33
CA ILE A 8 -18.07 14.41 22.93
C ILE A 8 -18.27 14.73 21.45
N PHE A 9 -18.13 13.74 20.56
CA PHE A 9 -18.15 13.97 19.11
C PHE A 9 -19.55 13.93 18.52
N LEU A 10 -20.56 13.48 19.27
CA LEU A 10 -21.97 13.35 18.84
C LEU A 10 -22.09 12.56 17.53
N LYS A 11 -21.22 11.56 17.36
CA LYS A 11 -21.10 10.70 16.18
C LYS A 11 -20.71 9.28 16.64
N PRO A 12 -21.07 8.23 15.88
CA PRO A 12 -20.63 6.87 16.18
C PRO A 12 -19.11 6.75 16.17
N VAL A 13 -18.53 6.11 17.20
CA VAL A 13 -17.08 5.91 17.33
C VAL A 13 -16.79 4.42 17.46
N ARG A 14 -15.67 3.97 16.87
CA ARG A 14 -15.20 2.59 17.00
C ARG A 14 -13.69 2.53 17.17
N ILE A 15 -13.22 1.47 17.80
CA ILE A 15 -11.79 1.18 17.91
C ILE A 15 -11.31 0.57 16.60
N GLY A 16 -10.28 1.17 16.00
CA GLY A 16 -9.60 0.62 14.83
C GLY A 16 -8.74 -0.58 15.20
N MET A 17 -8.97 -1.71 14.52
CA MET A 17 -8.19 -2.94 14.64
C MET A 17 -7.37 -3.16 13.37
N PRO A 18 -6.15 -3.71 13.46
CA PRO A 18 -5.38 -4.05 12.27
C PRO A 18 -6.09 -5.12 11.42
N GLY A 19 -6.18 -4.88 10.12
CA GLY A 19 -6.72 -5.84 9.15
C GLY A 19 -5.63 -6.83 8.72
N TYR A 20 -5.49 -7.95 9.44
CA TYR A 20 -4.54 -9.01 9.10
C TYR A 20 -5.19 -10.38 9.23
N THR A 21 -5.02 -11.23 8.21
CA THR A 21 -5.66 -12.55 8.07
C THR A 21 -4.67 -13.70 7.98
N GLY A 22 -3.38 -13.48 8.26
CA GLY A 22 -2.37 -14.52 8.25
C GLY A 22 -2.25 -15.29 9.57
N GLY A 23 -1.22 -16.13 9.70
CA GLY A 23 -1.06 -17.05 10.84
C GLY A 23 -0.88 -16.39 12.21
N LEU A 24 -0.55 -15.09 12.26
CA LEU A 24 -0.46 -14.32 13.50
C LEU A 24 -1.71 -13.49 13.81
N ALA A 25 -2.85 -13.72 13.13
CA ALA A 25 -4.07 -12.92 13.28
C ALA A 25 -4.48 -12.73 14.75
N ASP A 26 -4.44 -13.79 15.54
CA ASP A 26 -4.83 -13.74 16.95
C ASP A 26 -3.86 -12.91 17.81
N VAL A 27 -2.57 -12.91 17.46
CA VAL A 27 -1.53 -12.17 18.17
C VAL A 27 -1.62 -10.67 17.88
N VAL A 28 -1.87 -10.31 16.62
CA VAL A 28 -1.86 -8.91 16.19
C VAL A 28 -3.24 -8.24 16.33
N ARG A 29 -4.30 -8.96 16.73
CA ARG A 29 -5.65 -8.43 16.94
C ARG A 29 -5.75 -7.54 18.19
N SER A 30 -5.00 -6.44 18.17
CA SER A 30 -5.01 -5.40 19.20
C SER A 30 -4.75 -4.03 18.57
N PRO A 31 -5.42 -2.95 19.03
CA PRO A 31 -5.24 -1.59 18.49
C PRO A 31 -3.79 -1.09 18.54
N ARG A 32 -2.98 -1.62 19.48
CA ARG A 32 -1.55 -1.29 19.62
C ARG A 32 -0.76 -1.64 18.35
N TYR A 33 -1.18 -2.65 17.59
CA TYR A 33 -0.47 -3.11 16.40
C TYR A 33 -0.97 -2.45 15.10
N SER A 34 -2.00 -1.61 15.15
CA SER A 34 -2.63 -0.98 13.97
C SER A 34 -1.62 -0.24 13.09
N THR A 35 -0.72 0.55 13.69
CA THR A 35 0.28 1.32 12.93
C THR A 35 1.32 0.42 12.28
N ALA A 36 1.88 -0.52 13.04
CA ALA A 36 2.92 -1.41 12.53
C ALA A 36 2.40 -2.29 11.38
N VAL A 37 1.22 -2.88 11.54
CA VAL A 37 0.57 -3.68 10.48
C VAL A 37 0.28 -2.83 9.25
N GLY A 38 -0.24 -1.61 9.42
CA GLY A 38 -0.52 -0.70 8.32
C GLY A 38 0.73 -0.32 7.52
N LEU A 39 1.85 -0.04 8.21
CA LEU A 39 3.13 0.26 7.55
C LEU A 39 3.67 -0.93 6.76
N LEU A 40 3.57 -2.15 7.31
CA LEU A 40 4.00 -3.36 6.61
C LEU A 40 3.14 -3.66 5.38
N GLU A 41 1.83 -3.44 5.46
CA GLU A 41 0.94 -3.63 4.32
C GLU A 41 1.20 -2.59 3.22
N GLU A 42 1.41 -1.33 3.57
CA GLU A 42 1.78 -0.31 2.58
C GLU A 42 3.14 -0.62 1.94
N ALA A 43 4.14 -1.05 2.72
CA ALA A 43 5.42 -1.49 2.17
C ALA A 43 5.27 -2.67 1.19
N ARG A 44 4.38 -3.63 1.51
CA ARG A 44 4.03 -4.74 0.60
C ARG A 44 3.40 -4.21 -0.69
N LEU A 45 2.43 -3.31 -0.60
CA LEU A 45 1.76 -2.70 -1.77
C LEU A 45 2.74 -1.92 -2.63
N GLN A 46 3.63 -1.13 -2.02
CA GLN A 46 4.67 -0.38 -2.73
C GLN A 46 5.63 -1.31 -3.48
N ARG A 47 6.05 -2.41 -2.85
CA ARG A 47 6.90 -3.41 -3.51
C ARG A 47 6.20 -4.06 -4.70
N LEU A 48 4.90 -4.34 -4.60
CA LEU A 48 4.10 -4.86 -5.71
C LEU A 48 3.95 -3.83 -6.84
N ARG A 49 3.74 -2.55 -6.51
CA ARG A 49 3.70 -1.44 -7.49
C ARG A 49 5.04 -1.28 -8.21
N GLY A 50 6.15 -1.25 -7.46
CA GLY A 50 7.50 -1.13 -8.03
C GLY A 50 7.86 -2.30 -8.94
N ARG A 51 7.46 -3.53 -8.58
CA ARG A 51 7.59 -4.71 -9.46
C ARG A 51 6.83 -4.54 -10.77
N LYS A 52 5.58 -4.09 -10.74
CA LYS A 52 4.78 -3.83 -11.95
C LYS A 52 5.43 -2.80 -12.86
N VAL A 53 6.01 -1.73 -12.30
CA VAL A 53 6.73 -0.71 -13.08
C VAL A 53 7.99 -1.29 -13.72
N ALA A 54 8.76 -2.10 -12.98
CA ALA A 54 9.94 -2.76 -13.52
C ALA A 54 9.59 -3.75 -14.65
N GLU A 55 8.52 -4.53 -14.51
CA GLU A 55 8.01 -5.44 -15.55
C GLU A 55 7.58 -4.67 -16.81
N GLN A 56 6.93 -3.51 -16.65
CA GLN A 56 6.52 -2.66 -17.78
C GLN A 56 7.71 -2.03 -18.53
N SER A 57 8.77 -1.65 -17.81
CA SER A 57 9.98 -1.07 -18.42
C SER A 57 10.77 -2.09 -19.27
N GLY A 58 10.58 -3.39 -19.06
CA GLY A 58 11.18 -4.45 -19.86
C GLY A 58 10.37 -4.85 -21.10
N SER A 59 9.25 -4.17 -21.37
CA SER A 59 8.38 -4.50 -22.51
C SER A 59 9.04 -4.18 -23.84
N PHE A 60 8.94 -5.09 -24.81
CA PHE A 60 9.47 -4.92 -26.18
C PHE A 60 9.03 -3.60 -26.83
N LYS A 61 7.80 -3.15 -26.51
CA LYS A 61 7.22 -1.87 -26.96
C LYS A 61 7.98 -0.65 -26.42
N GLU A 62 8.46 -0.73 -25.18
CA GLU A 62 9.21 0.35 -24.52
C GLU A 62 10.64 0.44 -25.07
N THR A 63 11.29 -0.70 -25.32
CA THR A 63 12.57 -0.74 -26.06
C THR A 63 12.44 -0.17 -27.48
N LEU A 64 11.38 -0.51 -28.21
CA LEU A 64 11.14 0.00 -29.56
C LEU A 64 10.87 1.52 -29.54
N ARG A 65 10.14 2.02 -28.53
CA ARG A 65 9.90 3.46 -28.31
C ARG A 65 11.22 4.21 -28.09
N ARG A 66 12.09 3.71 -27.20
CA ARG A 66 13.40 4.31 -26.92
C ARG A 66 14.32 4.31 -28.14
N MET A 67 14.33 3.24 -28.93
CA MET A 67 15.09 3.19 -30.19
C MET A 67 14.59 4.23 -31.20
N ARG A 68 13.26 4.41 -31.30
CA ARG A 68 12.66 5.41 -32.18
C ARG A 68 12.97 6.84 -31.71
N GLU A 69 12.93 7.10 -30.41
CA GLU A 69 13.32 8.40 -29.83
C GLU A 69 14.81 8.70 -30.03
N TRP A 70 15.69 7.71 -29.95
CA TRP A 70 17.12 7.88 -30.25
C TRP A 70 17.37 8.21 -31.73
N PHE A 71 16.58 7.62 -32.63
CA PHE A 71 16.65 7.90 -34.07
C PHE A 71 16.05 9.26 -34.44
N LEU A 72 14.96 9.68 -33.78
CA LEU A 72 14.30 10.97 -34.04
C LEU A 72 14.92 12.14 -33.27
N GLY A 73 15.65 11.89 -32.19
CA GLY A 73 16.30 12.91 -31.36
C GLY A 73 17.73 13.28 -31.77
N ASN A 74 18.28 12.63 -32.80
CA ASN A 74 19.63 12.88 -33.32
C ASN A 74 19.66 13.40 -34.77
N PHE A 75 18.51 13.82 -35.33
CA PHE A 75 18.41 14.65 -36.53
C PHE A 75 17.26 15.64 -36.41
#